data_AF-R4SVY7-F1
#
_entry.id   AF-R4SVY7-F1
#
_cell.length_a   1.000
_cell.length_b   1.000
_cell.length_c   1.000
_cell.angle_alpha   90.00
_cell.angle_beta   90.00
_cell.angle_gamma   90.00
#
_symmetry.space_group_name_H-M   'P 1'
#
loop_
_entity.id
_entity.type
_entity.pdbx_description
1 polymer ?
#
loop_
_entity_poly.entity_id
_entity_poly.type
_entity_poly.pdbx_seq_one_letter_code
_entity_poly.pdbx_strand_id
1 'polypeptide(L)'
;MRRLAAALAVLVLSAGSAILTVEPAHAYGNAFFHTQSSGNRGVEVLAMQHLLAHHGHAVPATGVFDPATVAAVRAFQTAEALGVDGIAGPKTWAALAPTVRAGDSGEAVKALQVELNAKRRLNLPVSGRFDAATTTAVRGFQEHAGISVDGIAGPATWKNLVWHHDYPDFGQGLCDQDPDGNGTAANWGTGAAVAQLEQAAKTFTASGRGKVPLGDFGFEHGGAIPGHSSHRVGLDVDLWPIRTDGAQCGGGRITWRSSTYDRAATRDLVKAIRAAAPGHVKLIFFNDPTLIDEGLTTSYANHDNHLHVRYCEAVHPNSLYVC
;
A
#
# COMPACT_ATOMS: atom_id res chain seq x y z
N MET A 1 28.76 -58.11 -57.66
CA MET A 1 30.13 -57.59 -57.44
C MET A 1 30.03 -56.21 -56.80
N ARG A 2 30.84 -55.98 -55.76
CA ARG A 2 30.96 -54.77 -54.93
C ARG A 2 30.90 -53.45 -55.73
N ARG A 3 30.31 -52.40 -55.14
CA ARG A 3 31.07 -51.25 -54.58
C ARG A 3 30.12 -50.26 -53.90
N LEU A 4 30.52 -49.88 -52.67
CA LEU A 4 29.91 -48.87 -51.84
C LEU A 4 30.05 -47.48 -52.47
N ALA A 5 29.00 -46.67 -52.41
CA ALA A 5 29.07 -45.23 -52.55
C ALA A 5 28.67 -44.61 -51.20
N ALA A 6 29.63 -43.94 -50.55
CA ALA A 6 29.39 -43.19 -49.33
C ALA A 6 28.65 -41.89 -49.68
N ALA A 7 27.41 -41.75 -49.22
CA ALA A 7 26.68 -40.49 -49.28
C ALA A 7 26.97 -39.68 -48.01
N LEU A 8 27.66 -38.55 -48.19
CA LEU A 8 27.93 -37.58 -47.14
C LEU A 8 26.61 -36.86 -46.80
N ALA A 9 26.05 -37.11 -45.61
CA ALA A 9 24.88 -36.38 -45.13
C ALA A 9 25.30 -34.99 -44.64
N VAL A 10 25.00 -33.95 -45.41
CA VAL A 10 25.12 -32.55 -44.96
C VAL A 10 23.94 -32.26 -44.04
N LEU A 11 24.20 -32.21 -42.73
CA LEU A 11 23.24 -31.81 -41.72
C LEU A 11 23.13 -30.28 -41.72
N VAL A 12 22.13 -29.74 -42.39
CA VAL A 12 21.79 -28.31 -42.30
C VAL A 12 21.04 -28.11 -40.98
N LEU A 13 21.73 -27.66 -39.93
CA LEU A 13 21.05 -27.11 -38.76
C LEU A 13 20.47 -25.74 -39.13
N SER A 14 19.19 -25.70 -39.49
CA SER A 14 18.41 -24.47 -39.48
C SER A 14 18.19 -24.06 -38.02
N ALA A 15 18.99 -23.11 -37.53
CA ALA A 15 18.75 -22.44 -36.27
C ALA A 15 17.42 -21.66 -36.41
N GLY A 16 16.33 -22.22 -35.88
CA GLY A 16 15.08 -21.50 -35.73
C GLY A 16 15.29 -20.36 -34.74
N SER A 17 15.30 -19.12 -35.24
CA SER A 17 15.24 -17.94 -34.39
C SER A 17 13.89 -17.96 -33.66
N ALA A 18 13.91 -18.28 -32.36
CA ALA A 18 12.78 -18.03 -31.49
C ALA A 18 12.58 -16.50 -31.44
N ILE A 19 11.55 -16.02 -32.13
CA ILE A 19 11.07 -14.65 -31.96
C ILE A 19 10.48 -14.61 -30.55
N LEU A 20 11.25 -14.06 -29.60
CA LEU A 20 10.73 -13.67 -28.30
C LEU A 20 9.72 -12.54 -28.55
N THR A 21 8.43 -12.86 -28.49
CA THR A 21 7.39 -11.85 -28.40
C THR A 21 7.52 -11.21 -27.03
N VAL A 22 8.10 -10.02 -26.97
CA VAL A 22 8.04 -9.18 -25.76
C VAL A 22 6.57 -8.81 -25.58
N GLU A 23 5.91 -9.36 -24.56
CA GLU A 23 4.58 -8.89 -24.19
C GLU A 23 4.69 -7.38 -23.91
N PRO A 24 3.82 -6.53 -24.48
CA PRO A 24 3.87 -5.11 -24.19
C PRO A 24 3.68 -4.93 -22.68
N ALA A 25 4.47 -4.03 -22.09
CA ALA A 25 4.32 -3.67 -20.70
C ALA A 25 2.88 -3.17 -20.49
N HIS A 26 2.07 -3.95 -19.76
CA HIS A 26 0.71 -3.57 -19.48
C HIS A 26 0.73 -2.57 -18.32
N ALA A 27 0.32 -1.34 -18.60
CA ALA A 27 -0.09 -0.40 -17.57
C ALA A 27 -1.03 -1.12 -16.59
N TYR A 28 -0.98 -0.77 -15.31
CA TYR A 28 -1.97 -1.30 -14.37
C TYR A 28 -3.37 -0.78 -14.74
N GLY A 29 -4.09 -1.55 -15.57
CA GLY A 29 -5.33 -1.14 -16.21
C GLY A 29 -6.45 -0.79 -15.22
N ASN A 30 -6.32 -1.27 -13.98
CA ASN A 30 -7.24 -1.02 -12.88
C ASN A 30 -6.82 0.15 -11.99
N ALA A 31 -5.70 0.84 -12.27
CA ALA A 31 -5.22 1.91 -11.42
C ALA A 31 -6.22 3.07 -11.34
N PHE A 32 -6.54 3.47 -10.10
CA PHE A 32 -7.41 4.58 -9.75
C PHE A 32 -6.84 5.32 -8.54
N PHE A 33 -7.27 6.57 -8.33
CA PHE A 33 -6.89 7.31 -7.13
C PHE A 33 -7.70 6.81 -5.93
N HIS A 34 -7.01 6.26 -4.92
CA HIS A 34 -7.61 5.94 -3.63
C HIS A 34 -8.22 7.19 -2.98
N THR A 35 -9.34 7.00 -2.31
CA THR A 35 -10.01 8.09 -1.61
C THR A 35 -9.25 8.44 -0.35
N GLN A 36 -8.92 9.73 -0.17
CA GLN A 36 -8.37 10.24 1.10
C GLN A 36 -9.41 11.11 1.82
N SER A 37 -9.60 10.86 3.10
CA SER A 37 -10.56 11.56 3.96
C SER A 37 -10.03 11.74 5.38
N SER A 38 -10.76 12.51 6.19
CA SER A 38 -10.45 12.75 7.61
C SER A 38 -10.09 11.46 8.35
N GLY A 39 -8.91 11.43 8.96
CA GLY A 39 -8.39 10.27 9.69
C GLY A 39 -7.40 9.40 8.89
N ASN A 40 -7.34 9.55 7.57
CA ASN A 40 -6.25 8.97 6.78
C ASN A 40 -4.90 9.61 7.16
N ARG A 41 -3.84 8.86 6.86
CA ARG A 41 -2.45 9.24 7.06
C ARG A 41 -1.59 8.51 6.05
N GLY A 42 -0.35 8.94 5.84
CA GLY A 42 0.59 8.28 4.93
C GLY A 42 1.13 9.21 3.87
N VAL A 43 1.88 8.63 2.93
CA VAL A 43 2.59 9.40 1.90
C VAL A 43 1.64 10.11 0.95
N GLU A 44 0.47 9.54 0.65
CA GLU A 44 -0.53 10.16 -0.23
C GLU A 44 -1.12 11.42 0.40
N VAL A 45 -1.35 11.41 1.72
CA VAL A 45 -1.78 12.62 2.43
C VAL A 45 -0.66 13.65 2.44
N LEU A 46 0.58 13.23 2.63
CA LEU A 46 1.74 14.13 2.60
C LEU A 46 1.91 14.79 1.23
N ALA A 47 1.82 14.00 0.15
CA ALA A 47 1.85 14.47 -1.22
C ALA A 47 0.68 15.42 -1.50
N MET A 48 -0.53 15.08 -1.04
CA MET A 48 -1.71 15.94 -1.16
C MET A 48 -1.52 17.29 -0.46
N GLN A 49 -0.92 17.35 0.72
CA GLN A 49 -0.66 18.60 1.42
C GLN A 49 0.32 19.49 0.64
N HIS A 50 1.33 18.90 -0.01
CA HIS A 50 2.19 19.63 -0.95
C HIS A 50 1.44 20.10 -2.21
N LEU A 51 0.57 19.26 -2.79
CA LEU A 51 -0.25 19.64 -3.95
C LEU A 51 -1.24 20.76 -3.59
N LEU A 52 -1.86 20.72 -2.42
CA LEU A 52 -2.70 21.81 -1.92
C LEU A 52 -1.91 23.11 -1.78
N ALA A 53 -0.67 23.05 -1.28
CA ALA A 53 0.22 24.21 -1.21
C ALA A 53 0.57 24.76 -2.60
N HIS A 54 0.78 23.90 -3.61
CA HIS A 54 0.97 24.31 -5.01
C HIS A 54 -0.22 25.13 -5.53
N HIS A 55 -1.45 24.75 -5.14
CA HIS A 55 -2.69 25.44 -5.50
C HIS A 55 -3.06 26.60 -4.54
N GLY A 56 -2.16 27.02 -3.65
CA GLY A 56 -2.38 28.15 -2.74
C GLY A 56 -3.20 27.84 -1.49
N HIS A 57 -3.48 26.56 -1.22
CA HIS A 57 -4.21 26.07 -0.04
C HIS A 57 -3.27 25.40 0.97
N ALA A 58 -2.14 26.05 1.29
CA ALA A 58 -1.08 25.46 2.10
C ALA A 58 -1.55 25.09 3.51
N VAL A 59 -1.18 23.88 3.94
CA VAL A 59 -1.31 23.35 5.29
C VAL A 59 0.01 22.67 5.70
N PRO A 60 0.26 22.45 7.00
CA PRO A 60 1.42 21.67 7.41
C PRO A 60 1.47 20.29 6.73
N ALA A 61 2.59 19.98 6.09
CA ALA A 61 2.83 18.71 5.42
C ALA A 61 3.21 17.62 6.45
N THR A 62 2.22 17.15 7.19
CA THR A 62 2.36 16.18 8.29
C THR A 62 2.10 14.73 7.87
N GLY A 63 1.51 14.52 6.69
CA GLY A 63 1.01 13.21 6.28
C GLY A 63 -0.19 12.73 7.08
N VAL A 64 -0.93 13.62 7.75
CA VAL A 64 -2.17 13.31 8.49
C VAL A 64 -3.31 14.15 7.95
N PHE A 65 -4.42 13.50 7.58
CA PHE A 65 -5.60 14.16 7.00
C PHE A 65 -6.45 14.71 8.15
N ASP A 66 -5.95 15.80 8.73
CA ASP A 66 -6.50 16.48 9.88
C ASP A 66 -7.59 17.50 9.49
N PRO A 67 -8.27 18.15 10.46
CA PRO A 67 -9.30 19.15 10.15
C PRO A 67 -8.80 20.32 9.29
N ALA A 68 -7.52 20.70 9.38
CA ALA A 68 -6.93 21.73 8.53
C ALA A 68 -6.84 21.25 7.08
N THR A 69 -6.40 20.00 6.87
CA THR A 69 -6.36 19.35 5.55
C THR A 69 -7.77 19.21 4.96
N VAL A 70 -8.78 18.83 5.76
CA VAL A 70 -10.19 18.81 5.32
C VAL A 70 -10.63 20.20 4.84
N ALA A 71 -10.34 21.26 5.60
CA ALA A 71 -10.70 22.62 5.21
C ALA A 71 -9.99 23.06 3.92
N ALA A 72 -8.71 22.72 3.75
CA ALA A 72 -7.94 23.01 2.55
C ALA A 72 -8.48 22.28 1.32
N VAL A 73 -8.85 21.00 1.46
CA VAL A 73 -9.49 20.23 0.37
C VAL A 73 -10.83 20.84 -0.02
N ARG A 74 -11.66 21.27 0.94
CA ARG A 74 -12.93 21.96 0.63
C ARG A 74 -12.70 23.29 -0.09
N ALA A 75 -11.71 24.06 0.31
CA ALA A 75 -11.35 25.32 -0.34
C ALA A 75 -10.88 25.08 -1.79
N PHE A 76 -10.02 24.09 -2.00
CA PHE A 76 -9.58 23.66 -3.33
C PHE A 76 -10.74 23.18 -4.19
N GLN A 77 -11.60 22.29 -3.67
CA GLN A 77 -12.79 21.83 -4.38
C GLN A 77 -13.70 23.00 -4.78
N THR A 78 -13.83 24.02 -3.93
CA THR A 78 -14.59 25.23 -4.25
C THR A 78 -13.94 26.03 -5.39
N ALA A 79 -12.62 26.22 -5.35
CA ALA A 79 -11.87 26.93 -6.38
C ALA A 79 -11.95 26.23 -7.76
N GLU A 80 -11.93 24.90 -7.77
CA GLU A 80 -11.99 24.07 -8.98
C GLU A 80 -13.43 23.70 -9.41
N ALA A 81 -14.46 24.26 -8.75
CA ALA A 81 -15.88 23.97 -9.01
C ALA A 81 -16.23 22.46 -8.97
N LEU A 82 -15.62 21.73 -8.03
CA LEU A 82 -15.89 20.32 -7.74
C LEU A 82 -16.99 20.16 -6.66
N GLY A 83 -17.42 18.92 -6.42
CA GLY A 83 -18.26 18.61 -5.25
C GLY A 83 -17.51 18.90 -3.96
N VAL A 84 -18.07 19.75 -3.08
CA VAL A 84 -17.40 20.23 -1.86
C VAL A 84 -17.75 19.36 -0.66
N ASP A 85 -17.16 18.17 -0.61
CA ASP A 85 -17.36 17.17 0.46
C ASP A 85 -16.16 17.07 1.42
N GLY A 86 -15.01 17.67 1.08
CA GLY A 86 -13.77 17.56 1.86
C GLY A 86 -13.10 16.19 1.76
N ILE A 87 -13.53 15.37 0.80
CA ILE A 87 -12.97 14.05 0.48
C ILE A 87 -12.19 14.18 -0.82
N ALA A 88 -10.92 13.79 -0.81
CA ALA A 88 -10.12 13.75 -2.02
C ALA A 88 -10.30 12.41 -2.73
N GLY A 89 -11.38 12.32 -3.52
CA GLY A 89 -11.63 11.22 -4.45
C GLY A 89 -11.00 11.43 -5.83
N PRO A 90 -11.31 10.56 -6.82
CA PRO A 90 -10.64 10.58 -8.13
C PRO A 90 -10.67 11.91 -8.89
N LYS A 91 -11.79 12.66 -8.81
CA LYS A 91 -11.89 13.98 -9.45
C LYS A 91 -11.01 15.02 -8.77
N THR A 92 -10.96 15.02 -7.44
CA THR A 92 -10.13 15.93 -6.66
C THR A 92 -8.64 15.64 -6.89
N TRP A 93 -8.24 14.36 -6.87
CA TRP A 93 -6.86 13.97 -7.19
C TRP A 93 -6.43 14.37 -8.59
N ALA A 94 -7.28 14.13 -9.60
CA ALA A 94 -6.99 14.49 -10.98
C ALA A 94 -6.80 16.01 -11.18
N ALA A 95 -7.52 16.83 -10.41
CA ALA A 95 -7.35 18.28 -10.41
C ALA A 95 -6.13 18.73 -9.58
N LEU A 96 -5.84 18.05 -8.47
CA LEU A 96 -4.72 18.39 -7.58
C LEU A 96 -3.36 18.15 -8.23
N ALA A 97 -3.20 17.07 -9.00
CA ALA A 97 -1.90 16.60 -9.48
C ALA A 97 -1.54 17.19 -10.86
N PRO A 98 -0.67 18.23 -10.93
CA PRO A 98 -0.27 18.81 -12.21
C PRO A 98 0.75 17.92 -12.92
N THR A 99 0.90 18.13 -14.22
CA THR A 99 2.03 17.56 -14.97
C THR A 99 3.32 18.26 -14.57
N VAL A 100 4.32 17.50 -14.13
CA VAL A 100 5.68 18.01 -13.82
C VAL A 100 6.75 17.25 -14.60
N ARG A 101 7.84 17.94 -14.96
CA ARG A 101 8.94 17.45 -15.79
C ARG A 101 10.29 18.09 -15.43
N ALA A 102 11.36 17.60 -16.04
CA ALA A 102 12.71 18.12 -15.84
C ALA A 102 12.78 19.65 -15.98
N GLY A 103 13.40 20.30 -15.00
CA GLY A 103 13.49 21.76 -14.90
C GLY A 103 12.39 22.42 -14.05
N ASP A 104 11.26 21.75 -13.82
CA ASP A 104 10.23 22.26 -12.93
C ASP A 104 10.70 22.30 -11.48
N SER A 105 10.04 23.15 -10.68
CA SER A 105 10.32 23.24 -9.25
C SER A 105 9.08 23.64 -8.43
N GLY A 106 9.13 23.38 -7.13
CA GLY A 106 8.10 23.76 -6.17
C GLY A 106 7.41 22.58 -5.49
N GLU A 107 6.27 22.85 -4.86
CA GLU A 107 5.56 21.89 -4.02
C GLU A 107 5.05 20.67 -4.80
N ALA A 108 4.63 20.82 -6.06
CA ALA A 108 4.24 19.69 -6.90
C ALA A 108 5.39 18.70 -7.14
N VAL A 109 6.63 19.20 -7.24
CA VAL A 109 7.81 18.33 -7.37
C VAL A 109 8.14 17.66 -6.03
N LYS A 110 7.95 18.35 -4.89
CA LYS A 110 8.09 17.72 -3.56
C LYS A 110 7.09 16.58 -3.39
N ALA A 111 5.83 16.80 -3.77
CA ALA A 111 4.80 15.77 -3.77
C ALA A 111 5.24 14.52 -4.57
N LEU A 112 5.77 14.72 -5.77
CA LEU A 112 6.28 13.62 -6.59
C LEU A 112 7.46 12.90 -5.93
N GLN A 113 8.39 13.65 -5.32
CA GLN A 113 9.58 13.09 -4.67
C GLN A 113 9.23 12.26 -3.43
N VAL A 114 8.28 12.71 -2.61
CA VAL A 114 7.84 11.92 -1.44
C VAL A 114 7.15 10.62 -1.86
N GLU A 115 6.29 10.68 -2.88
CA GLU A 115 5.65 9.49 -3.45
C GLU A 115 6.68 8.51 -4.02
N LEU A 116 7.58 8.96 -4.89
CA LEU A 116 8.62 8.10 -5.46
C LEU A 116 9.51 7.46 -4.40
N ASN A 117 9.86 8.20 -3.34
CA ASN A 117 10.63 7.65 -2.23
C ASN A 117 9.88 6.54 -1.50
N ALA A 118 8.60 6.74 -1.16
CA ALA A 118 7.80 5.72 -0.48
C ALA A 118 7.52 4.51 -1.38
N LYS A 119 6.91 4.75 -2.55
CA LYS A 119 6.43 3.70 -3.48
C LYS A 119 7.56 2.84 -4.03
N ARG A 120 8.73 3.45 -4.29
CA ARG A 120 9.87 2.78 -4.93
C ARG A 120 11.07 2.57 -4.00
N ARG A 121 10.92 2.87 -2.70
CA ARG A 121 11.96 2.74 -1.67
C ARG A 121 13.26 3.45 -2.09
N LEU A 122 13.11 4.67 -2.60
CA LEU A 122 14.21 5.52 -3.04
C LEU A 122 14.66 6.47 -1.94
N ASN A 123 15.85 7.03 -2.10
CA ASN A 123 16.44 8.03 -1.21
C ASN A 123 16.67 9.37 -1.94
N LEU A 124 15.68 9.83 -2.70
CA LEU A 124 15.77 11.12 -3.39
C LEU A 124 15.71 12.26 -2.37
N PRO A 125 16.52 13.32 -2.54
CA PRO A 125 16.30 14.56 -1.83
C PRO A 125 14.93 15.16 -2.18
N VAL A 126 14.12 15.49 -1.17
CA VAL A 126 12.84 16.21 -1.34
C VAL A 126 13.12 17.70 -1.50
N SER A 127 13.87 18.05 -2.53
CA SER A 127 14.36 19.42 -2.79
C SER A 127 13.30 20.31 -3.44
N GLY A 128 12.26 19.72 -4.01
CA GLY A 128 11.31 20.41 -4.88
C GLY A 128 11.94 20.85 -6.21
N ARG A 129 13.07 20.28 -6.63
CA ARG A 129 13.67 20.49 -7.95
C ARG A 129 13.58 19.21 -8.75
N PHE A 130 13.02 19.29 -9.95
CA PHE A 130 12.91 18.14 -10.85
C PHE A 130 14.24 17.99 -11.59
N ASP A 131 15.22 17.41 -10.91
CA ASP A 131 16.57 17.23 -11.37
C ASP A 131 16.78 15.89 -12.11
N ALA A 132 18.03 15.58 -12.46
CA ALA A 132 18.39 14.34 -13.14
C ALA A 132 18.07 13.09 -12.31
N ALA A 133 18.20 13.15 -10.98
CA ALA A 133 17.87 12.02 -10.10
C ALA A 133 16.35 11.77 -10.10
N THR A 134 15.56 12.84 -10.00
CA THR A 134 14.09 12.79 -10.09
C THR A 134 13.65 12.27 -11.46
N THR A 135 14.31 12.72 -12.55
CA THR A 135 14.05 12.23 -13.92
C THR A 135 14.29 10.72 -14.03
N THR A 136 15.42 10.22 -13.52
CA THR A 136 15.73 8.79 -13.50
C THR A 136 14.69 8.01 -12.69
N ALA A 137 14.27 8.53 -11.54
CA ALA A 137 13.26 7.89 -10.70
C ALA A 137 11.88 7.81 -11.37
N VAL A 138 11.44 8.89 -12.04
CA VAL A 138 10.18 8.88 -12.81
C VAL A 138 10.24 7.84 -13.93
N ARG A 139 11.33 7.80 -14.70
CA ARG A 139 11.48 6.80 -15.77
C ARG A 139 11.50 5.38 -15.23
N GLY A 140 12.23 5.13 -14.14
CA GLY A 140 12.25 3.82 -13.49
C GLY A 140 10.88 3.39 -12.94
N PHE A 141 10.10 4.34 -12.41
CA PHE A 141 8.70 4.08 -12.03
C PHE A 141 7.83 3.78 -13.26
N GLN A 142 7.94 4.55 -14.33
CA GLN A 142 7.18 4.35 -15.56
C GLN A 142 7.46 2.97 -16.19
N GLU A 143 8.73 2.57 -16.24
CA GLU A 143 9.16 1.23 -16.65
C GLU A 143 8.54 0.15 -15.76
N HIS A 144 8.63 0.33 -14.44
CA HIS A 144 8.04 -0.61 -13.49
C HIS A 144 6.52 -0.73 -13.63
N ALA A 145 5.83 0.39 -13.83
CA ALA A 145 4.38 0.45 -13.96
C ALA A 145 3.86 0.08 -15.36
N GLY A 146 4.75 -0.22 -16.31
CA GLY A 146 4.39 -0.55 -17.69
C GLY A 146 3.66 0.56 -18.43
N ILE A 147 4.00 1.83 -18.16
CA ILE A 147 3.45 3.00 -18.85
C ILE A 147 4.52 3.66 -19.73
N SER A 148 4.14 4.68 -20.51
CA SER A 148 5.07 5.46 -21.34
C SER A 148 6.25 5.99 -20.52
N VAL A 149 7.48 5.72 -20.98
CA VAL A 149 8.73 6.09 -20.30
C VAL A 149 9.28 7.41 -20.84
N ASP A 150 8.50 8.48 -20.68
CA ASP A 150 8.83 9.81 -21.18
C ASP A 150 9.57 10.68 -20.14
N GLY A 151 9.68 10.23 -18.89
CA GLY A 151 10.28 11.00 -17.80
C GLY A 151 9.43 12.17 -17.32
N ILE A 152 8.15 12.22 -17.70
CA ILE A 152 7.19 13.25 -17.32
C ILE A 152 6.17 12.64 -16.37
N ALA A 153 6.03 13.22 -15.17
CA ALA A 153 4.97 12.82 -14.25
C ALA A 153 3.67 13.54 -14.62
N GLY A 154 2.95 12.97 -15.61
CA GLY A 154 1.62 13.39 -16.03
C GLY A 154 0.49 12.55 -15.39
N PRO A 155 -0.77 12.69 -15.85
CA PRO A 155 -1.93 12.04 -15.23
C PRO A 155 -1.81 10.52 -15.12
N ALA A 156 -1.23 9.86 -16.13
CA ALA A 156 -1.01 8.41 -16.09
C ALA A 156 0.01 8.01 -15.01
N THR A 157 1.11 8.76 -14.89
CA THR A 157 2.14 8.52 -13.86
C THR A 157 1.58 8.76 -12.47
N TRP A 158 0.92 9.89 -12.21
CA TRP A 158 0.30 10.19 -10.92
C TRP A 158 -0.71 9.13 -10.49
N LYS A 159 -1.61 8.74 -11.39
CA LYS A 159 -2.64 7.74 -11.08
C LYS A 159 -2.03 6.39 -10.72
N ASN A 160 -1.01 5.93 -11.46
CA ASN A 160 -0.36 4.67 -11.15
C ASN A 160 0.50 4.78 -9.88
N LEU A 161 1.14 5.93 -9.63
CA LEU A 161 2.01 6.12 -8.47
C LEU A 161 1.21 6.15 -7.17
N VAL A 162 0.10 6.89 -7.13
CA VAL A 162 -0.79 6.94 -5.95
C VAL A 162 -1.51 5.60 -5.72
N TRP A 163 -1.78 4.83 -6.78
CA TRP A 163 -2.41 3.51 -6.67
C TRP A 163 -1.42 2.39 -6.29
N HIS A 164 -0.13 2.59 -6.50
CA HIS A 164 0.92 1.64 -6.13
C HIS A 164 0.88 1.41 -4.61
N HIS A 165 0.83 0.15 -4.16
CA HIS A 165 0.75 -0.14 -2.73
C HIS A 165 2.07 0.17 -2.01
N ASP A 166 1.99 0.48 -0.73
CA ASP A 166 3.13 0.67 0.15
C ASP A 166 3.59 -0.66 0.76
N TYR A 167 4.90 -0.74 1.00
CA TYR A 167 5.50 -1.80 1.79
C TYR A 167 5.71 -1.30 3.23
N PRO A 168 5.17 -1.98 4.26
CA PRO A 168 5.37 -1.61 5.65
C PRO A 168 6.86 -1.54 6.04
N ASP A 169 7.21 -0.52 6.82
CA ASP A 169 8.50 -0.43 7.50
C ASP A 169 8.50 -1.35 8.73
N PHE A 170 9.02 -2.57 8.53
CA PHE A 170 9.26 -3.54 9.60
C PHE A 170 10.25 -3.08 10.69
N GLY A 171 10.94 -1.96 10.48
CA GLY A 171 11.71 -1.26 11.51
C GLY A 171 10.84 -0.58 12.57
N GLN A 172 9.59 -0.21 12.26
CA GLN A 172 8.70 0.60 13.12
C GLN A 172 7.80 -0.25 14.01
N GLY A 173 8.35 -1.30 14.62
CA GLY A 173 7.61 -2.10 15.59
C GLY A 173 6.74 -3.21 14.98
N LEU A 174 6.87 -3.48 13.69
CA LEU A 174 6.34 -4.66 13.02
C LEU A 174 7.41 -5.76 12.93
N CYS A 175 6.98 -7.00 12.72
CA CYS A 175 7.85 -8.05 12.18
C CYS A 175 7.08 -8.94 11.21
N ASP A 176 7.80 -9.42 10.20
CA ASP A 176 7.26 -10.25 9.13
C ASP A 176 7.08 -11.69 9.64
N GLN A 177 5.85 -12.19 9.54
CA GLN A 177 5.41 -13.50 10.00
C GLN A 177 4.39 -14.06 8.99
N ASP A 178 4.82 -14.30 7.76
CA ASP A 178 4.03 -15.00 6.75
C ASP A 178 4.01 -16.53 7.05
N PRO A 179 2.87 -17.08 7.54
CA PRO A 179 2.74 -18.51 7.78
C PRO A 179 2.31 -19.29 6.54
N ASP A 180 1.73 -18.61 5.55
CA ASP A 180 0.98 -19.20 4.46
C ASP A 180 1.90 -19.35 3.21
N GLY A 181 3.13 -18.83 3.29
CA GLY A 181 4.21 -19.07 2.34
C GLY A 181 4.11 -18.22 1.09
N ASN A 182 3.32 -17.14 1.15
CA ASN A 182 3.16 -16.16 0.08
C ASN A 182 4.40 -15.26 -0.09
N GLY A 183 5.35 -15.35 0.85
CA GLY A 183 6.58 -14.60 0.98
C GLY A 183 6.36 -13.12 1.27
N THR A 184 7.47 -12.39 1.31
CA THR A 184 7.51 -10.92 1.37
C THR A 184 6.77 -10.25 0.20
N ALA A 185 6.37 -11.00 -0.82
CA ALA A 185 5.57 -10.50 -1.93
C ALA A 185 4.15 -10.12 -1.50
N ALA A 186 3.61 -10.67 -0.41
CA ALA A 186 2.22 -10.45 0.03
C ALA A 186 2.07 -9.41 1.16
N ASN A 187 3.07 -8.58 1.40
CA ASN A 187 3.07 -7.61 2.51
C ASN A 187 2.72 -6.18 2.07
N TRP A 188 1.97 -6.00 0.99
CA TRP A 188 1.68 -4.67 0.43
C TRP A 188 0.24 -4.23 0.68
N GLY A 189 0.07 -3.00 1.13
CA GLY A 189 -1.24 -2.39 1.38
C GLY A 189 -1.35 -1.01 0.75
N THR A 190 -2.56 -0.44 0.70
CA THR A 190 -2.69 0.99 0.36
C THR A 190 -1.88 1.83 1.35
N GLY A 191 -1.30 2.96 0.92
CA GLY A 191 -0.46 3.77 1.81
C GLY A 191 -1.19 4.24 3.06
N ALA A 192 -2.49 4.49 2.96
CA ALA A 192 -3.34 4.78 4.11
C ALA A 192 -3.42 3.62 5.11
N ALA A 193 -3.69 2.40 4.64
CA ALA A 193 -3.81 1.23 5.51
C ALA A 193 -2.45 0.85 6.14
N VAL A 194 -1.35 0.96 5.38
CA VAL A 194 0.01 0.73 5.87
C VAL A 194 0.37 1.76 6.95
N ALA A 195 0.20 3.06 6.68
CA ALA A 195 0.54 4.10 7.64
C ALA A 195 -0.33 4.05 8.91
N GLN A 196 -1.59 3.60 8.79
CA GLN A 196 -2.47 3.33 9.93
C GLN A 196 -1.97 2.14 10.76
N LEU A 197 -1.57 1.05 10.12
CA LEU A 197 -1.01 -0.12 10.79
C LEU A 197 0.32 0.20 11.49
N GLU A 198 1.22 0.92 10.83
CA GLU A 198 2.50 1.36 11.40
C GLU A 198 2.29 2.27 12.61
N GLN A 199 1.33 3.19 12.54
CA GLN A 199 0.99 4.03 13.69
C GLN A 199 0.46 3.19 14.86
N ALA A 200 -0.37 2.18 14.58
CA ALA A 200 -0.86 1.26 15.61
C ALA A 200 0.29 0.45 16.22
N ALA A 201 1.19 -0.10 15.39
CA ALA A 201 2.36 -0.86 15.83
C ALA A 201 3.32 0.00 16.67
N LYS A 202 3.58 1.25 16.26
CA LYS A 202 4.38 2.21 17.04
C LYS A 202 3.78 2.49 18.41
N THR A 203 2.47 2.74 18.48
CA THR A 203 1.78 2.96 19.76
C THR A 203 1.78 1.69 20.62
N PHE A 204 1.55 0.53 20.02
CA PHE A 204 1.54 -0.75 20.72
C PHE A 204 2.92 -1.10 21.30
N THR A 205 3.98 -1.00 20.50
CA THR A 205 5.35 -1.29 20.91
C THR A 205 5.84 -0.35 22.02
N ALA A 206 5.42 0.92 22.00
CA ALA A 206 5.71 1.87 23.07
C ALA A 206 5.12 1.47 24.43
N SER A 207 4.14 0.55 24.48
CA SER A 207 3.63 -0.03 25.73
C SER A 207 4.51 -1.13 26.32
N GLY A 208 5.60 -1.53 25.64
CA GLY A 208 6.52 -2.58 26.09
C GLY A 208 6.08 -4.01 25.76
N ARG A 209 5.01 -4.19 24.97
CA ARG A 209 4.40 -5.50 24.65
C ARG A 209 5.04 -6.25 23.46
N GLY A 210 6.19 -5.80 23.00
CA GLY A 210 6.88 -6.37 21.83
C GLY A 210 6.35 -5.85 20.50
N LYS A 211 6.78 -6.50 19.40
CA LYS A 211 6.43 -6.12 18.03
C LYS A 211 5.09 -6.73 17.61
N VAL A 212 4.47 -6.12 16.59
CA VAL A 212 3.26 -6.63 15.96
C VAL A 212 3.65 -7.59 14.82
N PRO A 213 3.28 -8.88 14.87
CA PRO A 213 3.54 -9.85 13.83
C PRO A 213 2.54 -9.69 12.67
N LEU A 214 3.03 -9.22 11.52
CA LEU A 214 2.26 -9.08 10.29
C LEU A 214 2.32 -10.39 9.50
N GLY A 215 1.17 -10.93 9.13
CA GLY A 215 1.01 -12.07 8.23
C GLY A 215 0.93 -11.62 6.78
N ASP A 216 -0.25 -11.67 6.18
CA ASP A 216 -0.48 -11.22 4.80
C ASP A 216 -1.21 -9.86 4.77
N PHE A 217 -1.00 -9.10 3.70
CA PHE A 217 -1.71 -7.85 3.40
C PHE A 217 -2.27 -7.85 1.96
N GLY A 218 -1.40 -8.11 0.99
CA GLY A 218 -1.68 -7.86 -0.43
C GLY A 218 -0.42 -7.96 -1.27
N PHE A 219 -0.59 -8.20 -2.57
CA PHE A 219 0.50 -8.00 -3.53
C PHE A 219 0.69 -6.51 -3.85
N GLU A 220 1.86 -6.15 -4.36
CA GLU A 220 2.30 -4.77 -4.70
C GLU A 220 1.28 -3.99 -5.56
N HIS A 221 0.45 -4.69 -6.35
CA HIS A 221 -0.58 -4.09 -7.22
C HIS A 221 -1.95 -4.73 -7.02
N GLY A 222 -2.16 -5.34 -5.84
CA GLY A 222 -3.32 -6.15 -5.55
C GLY A 222 -3.37 -7.44 -6.39
N GLY A 223 -4.54 -8.06 -6.44
CA GLY A 223 -4.75 -9.34 -7.13
C GLY A 223 -5.11 -10.48 -6.17
N ALA A 224 -5.38 -11.66 -6.71
CA ALA A 224 -5.78 -12.80 -5.89
C ALA A 224 -4.58 -13.41 -5.16
N ILE A 225 -4.63 -13.47 -3.84
CA ILE A 225 -3.70 -14.27 -3.04
C ILE A 225 -4.24 -15.71 -2.95
N PRO A 226 -3.45 -16.74 -3.31
CA PRO A 226 -3.83 -18.13 -3.10
C PRO A 226 -4.21 -18.39 -1.63
N GLY A 227 -5.42 -18.89 -1.38
CA GLY A 227 -5.91 -19.15 -0.02
C GLY A 227 -6.58 -17.97 0.68
N HIS A 228 -6.42 -16.73 0.19
CA HIS A 228 -6.99 -15.52 0.82
C HIS A 228 -7.92 -14.78 -0.15
N SER A 229 -9.23 -14.87 0.09
CA SER A 229 -10.23 -14.31 -0.83
C SER A 229 -10.37 -12.79 -0.75
N SER A 230 -10.08 -12.18 0.41
CA SER A 230 -10.26 -10.75 0.67
C SER A 230 -9.05 -9.88 0.35
N HIS A 231 -7.82 -10.35 0.58
CA HIS A 231 -6.54 -9.61 0.46
C HIS A 231 -6.15 -9.18 -0.96
N ARG A 232 -7.05 -8.50 -1.67
CA ARG A 232 -6.92 -8.23 -3.12
C ARG A 232 -6.63 -6.79 -3.46
N VAL A 233 -6.93 -5.86 -2.55
CA VAL A 233 -6.93 -4.41 -2.83
C VAL A 233 -6.11 -3.64 -1.79
N GLY A 234 -5.29 -4.31 -0.98
CA GLY A 234 -4.42 -3.66 0.00
C GLY A 234 -5.14 -3.00 1.18
N LEU A 235 -6.36 -3.46 1.50
CA LEU A 235 -7.18 -2.96 2.61
C LEU A 235 -7.51 -4.05 3.64
N ASP A 236 -7.01 -5.27 3.47
CA ASP A 236 -7.14 -6.34 4.45
C ASP A 236 -5.75 -6.73 4.94
N VAL A 237 -5.55 -6.92 6.24
CA VAL A 237 -4.27 -7.40 6.78
C VAL A 237 -4.52 -8.44 7.87
N ASP A 238 -3.75 -9.52 7.83
CA ASP A 238 -3.73 -10.54 8.85
C ASP A 238 -2.59 -10.26 9.82
N LEU A 239 -2.89 -10.20 11.11
CA LEU A 239 -1.90 -10.03 12.18
C LEU A 239 -1.97 -11.24 13.10
N TRP A 240 -0.83 -11.74 13.58
CA TRP A 240 -0.88 -12.86 14.53
C TRP A 240 -1.28 -12.37 15.93
N PRO A 241 -1.94 -13.22 16.74
CA PRO A 241 -2.23 -12.89 18.12
C PRO A 241 -0.94 -12.71 18.93
N ILE A 242 -0.97 -11.82 19.92
CA ILE A 242 0.22 -11.52 20.71
C ILE A 242 0.53 -12.67 21.66
N ARG A 243 1.82 -12.92 21.84
CA ARG A 243 2.35 -14.00 22.68
C ARG A 243 2.83 -13.49 24.04
N THR A 244 2.62 -14.29 25.09
CA THR A 244 3.12 -14.02 26.45
C THR A 244 4.63 -14.20 26.60
N ASP A 245 5.25 -14.97 25.71
CA ASP A 245 6.68 -15.31 25.75
C ASP A 245 7.58 -14.34 24.95
N GLY A 246 7.01 -13.28 24.37
CA GLY A 246 7.75 -12.30 23.58
C GLY A 246 8.25 -12.82 22.22
N ALA A 247 7.96 -14.07 21.85
CA ALA A 247 8.47 -14.68 20.63
C ALA A 247 7.63 -14.33 19.39
N GLN A 248 7.07 -13.12 19.30
CA GLN A 248 6.16 -12.75 18.21
C GLN A 248 6.83 -12.81 16.83
N CYS A 249 8.15 -12.59 16.76
CA CYS A 249 8.92 -12.49 15.51
C CYS A 249 9.74 -13.75 15.15
N GLY A 250 9.52 -14.85 15.85
CA GLY A 250 10.29 -16.09 15.61
C GLY A 250 9.66 -17.37 16.17
N GLY A 251 8.61 -17.26 16.99
CA GLY A 251 7.76 -18.38 17.37
C GLY A 251 6.74 -18.70 16.28
N GLY A 252 6.20 -19.92 16.27
CA GLY A 252 5.16 -20.32 15.33
C GLY A 252 3.77 -19.71 15.63
N ARG A 253 2.85 -19.86 14.67
CA ARG A 253 1.46 -19.36 14.75
C ARG A 253 0.74 -19.95 15.97
N ILE A 254 0.00 -19.10 16.70
CA ILE A 254 -0.80 -19.48 17.88
C ILE A 254 -2.28 -19.24 17.64
N THR A 255 -3.13 -19.84 18.48
CA THR A 255 -4.57 -19.57 18.53
C THR A 255 -4.94 -18.89 19.84
N TRP A 256 -6.15 -18.36 19.96
CA TRP A 256 -6.67 -17.85 21.24
C TRP A 256 -6.74 -18.93 22.36
N ARG A 257 -6.65 -20.22 21.99
CA ARG A 257 -6.62 -21.35 22.93
C ARG A 257 -5.20 -21.74 23.37
N SER A 258 -4.17 -21.22 22.73
CA SER A 258 -2.79 -21.55 23.03
C SER A 258 -2.39 -21.04 24.41
N SER A 259 -1.60 -21.81 25.17
CA SER A 259 -1.10 -21.40 26.49
C SER A 259 -0.20 -20.16 26.44
N THR A 260 0.42 -19.89 25.29
CA THR A 260 1.25 -18.72 25.04
C THR A 260 0.48 -17.52 24.51
N TYR A 261 -0.85 -17.58 24.40
CA TYR A 261 -1.68 -16.46 23.93
C TYR A 261 -1.83 -15.37 25.01
N ASP A 262 -1.40 -14.14 24.68
CA ASP A 262 -1.63 -12.97 25.52
C ASP A 262 -2.89 -12.22 25.05
N ARG A 263 -4.01 -12.55 25.70
CA ARG A 263 -5.30 -11.88 25.49
C ARG A 263 -5.25 -10.39 25.79
N ALA A 264 -4.58 -10.00 26.87
CA ALA A 264 -4.56 -8.60 27.28
C ALA A 264 -3.76 -7.75 26.29
N ALA A 265 -2.62 -8.25 25.82
CA ALA A 265 -1.85 -7.58 24.78
C ALA A 265 -2.59 -7.55 23.43
N THR A 266 -3.27 -8.64 23.06
CA THR A 266 -4.05 -8.67 21.81
C THR A 266 -5.23 -7.69 21.87
N ARG A 267 -5.89 -7.56 23.03
CA ARG A 267 -6.90 -6.52 23.28
C ARG A 267 -6.33 -5.12 23.05
N ASP A 268 -5.15 -4.84 23.60
CA ASP A 268 -4.50 -3.53 23.48
C ASP A 268 -4.08 -3.25 22.03
N LEU A 269 -3.63 -4.26 21.29
CA LEU A 269 -3.36 -4.16 19.86
C LEU A 269 -4.62 -3.77 19.06
N VAL A 270 -5.75 -4.46 19.30
CA VAL A 270 -7.03 -4.16 18.63
C VAL A 270 -7.45 -2.70 18.88
N LYS A 271 -7.28 -2.22 20.12
CA LYS A 271 -7.56 -0.83 20.48
C LYS A 271 -6.61 0.15 19.79
N ALA A 272 -5.31 -0.17 19.70
CA ALA A 272 -4.33 0.65 19.01
C ALA A 272 -4.63 0.77 17.51
N ILE A 273 -5.05 -0.33 16.86
CA ILE A 273 -5.46 -0.35 15.44
C ILE A 273 -6.63 0.59 15.20
N ARG A 274 -7.71 0.48 16.00
CA ARG A 274 -8.87 1.35 15.86
C ARG A 274 -8.54 2.83 16.16
N ALA A 275 -7.67 3.09 17.12
CA ALA A 275 -7.24 4.45 17.47
C ALA A 275 -6.38 5.10 16.38
N ALA A 276 -5.56 4.31 15.67
CA ALA A 276 -4.71 4.80 14.58
C ALA A 276 -5.48 5.08 13.28
N ALA A 277 -6.64 4.46 13.11
CA ALA A 277 -7.50 4.51 11.93
C ALA A 277 -8.95 4.93 12.27
N PRO A 278 -9.17 6.12 12.88
CA PRO A 278 -10.50 6.55 13.29
C PRO A 278 -11.43 6.67 12.09
N GLY A 279 -12.53 5.92 12.10
CA GLY A 279 -13.48 5.87 10.98
C GLY A 279 -13.03 5.02 9.79
N HIS A 280 -11.89 4.32 9.88
CA HIS A 280 -11.28 3.59 8.77
C HIS A 280 -11.09 2.09 9.04
N VAL A 281 -11.59 1.55 10.15
CA VAL A 281 -11.61 0.10 10.42
C VAL A 281 -13.03 -0.42 10.29
N LYS A 282 -13.32 -1.17 9.22
CA LYS A 282 -14.65 -1.74 8.96
C LYS A 282 -14.96 -2.87 9.92
N LEU A 283 -14.01 -3.79 10.09
CA LEU A 283 -14.14 -4.95 10.96
C LEU A 283 -12.78 -5.48 11.36
N ILE A 284 -12.79 -6.29 12.43
CA ILE A 284 -11.66 -7.10 12.86
C ILE A 284 -12.22 -8.50 13.18
N PHE A 285 -11.86 -9.52 12.41
CA PHE A 285 -12.23 -10.89 12.74
C PHE A 285 -11.16 -11.53 13.62
N PHE A 286 -11.61 -12.12 14.73
CA PHE A 286 -10.79 -12.98 15.60
C PHE A 286 -11.69 -13.67 16.62
N ASN A 287 -11.53 -14.99 16.77
CA ASN A 287 -12.49 -15.85 17.47
C ASN A 287 -12.27 -16.00 18.99
N ASP A 288 -11.48 -15.12 19.63
CA ASP A 288 -11.40 -15.11 21.09
C ASP A 288 -12.75 -14.66 21.68
N PRO A 289 -13.49 -15.53 22.39
CA PRO A 289 -14.83 -15.21 22.88
C PRO A 289 -14.86 -13.98 23.78
N THR A 290 -13.80 -13.73 24.55
CA THR A 290 -13.73 -12.54 25.42
C THR A 290 -13.64 -11.24 24.62
N LEU A 291 -12.86 -11.19 23.54
CA LEU A 291 -12.76 -9.98 22.72
C LEU A 291 -14.04 -9.74 21.89
N ILE A 292 -14.76 -10.81 21.56
CA ILE A 292 -16.09 -10.73 20.94
C ILE A 292 -17.11 -10.16 21.93
N ASP A 293 -17.16 -10.67 23.16
CA ASP A 293 -18.09 -10.18 24.20
C ASP A 293 -17.83 -8.71 24.58
N GLU A 294 -16.58 -8.24 24.44
CA GLU A 294 -16.18 -6.84 24.61
C GLU A 294 -16.51 -5.96 23.39
N GLY A 295 -17.00 -6.52 22.29
CA GLY A 295 -17.31 -5.80 21.05
C GLY A 295 -16.08 -5.34 20.26
N LEU A 296 -14.90 -5.90 20.53
CA LEU A 296 -13.65 -5.51 19.90
C LEU A 296 -13.43 -6.23 18.56
N THR A 297 -13.82 -7.50 18.50
CA THR A 297 -13.69 -8.37 17.32
C THR A 297 -15.01 -9.05 16.97
N THR A 298 -15.08 -9.66 15.79
CA THR A 298 -16.23 -10.44 15.32
C THR A 298 -15.79 -11.85 14.98
N SER A 299 -16.65 -12.85 15.23
CA SER A 299 -16.33 -14.23 14.85
C SER A 299 -16.47 -14.45 13.34
N TYR A 300 -15.53 -15.19 12.77
CA TYR A 300 -15.63 -15.72 11.41
C TYR A 300 -14.90 -17.07 11.33
N ALA A 301 -15.36 -17.97 10.45
CA ALA A 301 -14.75 -19.29 10.31
C ALA A 301 -13.24 -19.18 10.03
N ASN A 302 -12.44 -20.04 10.68
CA ASN A 302 -10.97 -20.10 10.52
C ASN A 302 -10.17 -18.88 11.03
N HIS A 303 -10.73 -18.04 11.91
CA HIS A 303 -10.04 -16.88 12.50
C HIS A 303 -9.66 -17.10 13.97
N ASP A 304 -9.30 -18.33 14.34
CA ASP A 304 -8.82 -18.64 15.69
C ASP A 304 -7.36 -18.24 15.92
N ASN A 305 -6.60 -18.02 14.84
CA ASN A 305 -5.14 -17.93 14.83
C ASN A 305 -4.57 -16.63 14.22
N HIS A 306 -5.42 -15.68 13.86
CA HIS A 306 -5.03 -14.36 13.35
C HIS A 306 -6.16 -13.36 13.51
N LEU A 307 -5.79 -12.08 13.65
CA LEU A 307 -6.68 -10.95 13.52
C LEU A 307 -6.73 -10.55 12.04
N HIS A 308 -7.89 -10.68 11.42
CA HIS A 308 -8.11 -10.14 10.08
C HIS A 308 -8.69 -8.74 10.21
N VAL A 309 -7.89 -7.73 9.91
CA VAL A 309 -8.29 -6.33 9.97
C VAL A 309 -8.68 -5.89 8.56
N ARG A 310 -9.92 -5.45 8.38
CA ARG A 310 -10.34 -4.76 7.16
C ARG A 310 -10.41 -3.27 7.38
N TYR A 311 -9.55 -2.54 6.69
CA TYR A 311 -9.66 -1.11 6.52
C TYR A 311 -10.74 -0.75 5.50
N CYS A 312 -11.21 0.49 5.55
CA CYS A 312 -12.18 1.02 4.61
C CYS A 312 -11.88 2.46 4.22
N GLU A 313 -12.46 2.86 3.11
CA GLU A 313 -12.42 4.22 2.57
C GLU A 313 -13.84 4.82 2.60
N ALA A 314 -13.95 6.15 2.71
CA ALA A 314 -15.25 6.83 2.67
C ALA A 314 -16.02 6.59 1.36
N VAL A 315 -15.28 6.38 0.25
CA VAL A 315 -15.83 6.01 -1.05
C VAL A 315 -14.90 4.97 -1.67
N HIS A 316 -15.44 3.80 -2.02
CA HIS A 316 -14.68 2.74 -2.67
C HIS A 316 -15.54 2.03 -3.73
N PRO A 317 -14.99 1.63 -4.90
CA PRO A 317 -15.76 0.94 -5.95
C PRO A 317 -16.36 -0.39 -5.51
N ASN A 318 -15.71 -1.07 -4.56
CA ASN A 318 -16.20 -2.29 -3.94
C ASN A 318 -16.78 -1.98 -2.55
N SER A 319 -18.09 -2.21 -2.40
CA SER A 319 -18.87 -1.98 -1.18
C SER A 319 -18.34 -2.67 0.08
N LEU A 320 -17.53 -3.73 -0.05
CA LEU A 320 -16.87 -4.39 1.09
C LEU A 320 -15.91 -3.46 1.84
N TYR A 321 -15.41 -2.42 1.17
CA TYR A 321 -14.41 -1.49 1.70
C TYR A 321 -14.93 -0.06 1.85
N VAL A 322 -16.25 0.13 1.75
CA VAL A 322 -16.86 1.42 2.06
C VAL A 322 -17.09 1.49 3.56
N CYS A 323 -16.61 2.55 4.22
CA CYS A 323 -17.00 2.88 5.59
C CYS A 323 -18.50 3.25 5.57
#